data_AF-A0A2K2DA06-F1
#
_entry.id   AF-A0A2K2DA06-F1
#
_cell.length_a   1.000
_cell.length_b   1.000
_cell.length_c   1.000
_cell.angle_alpha   90.00
_cell.angle_beta   90.00
_cell.angle_gamma   90.00
#
_symmetry.space_group_name_H-M   'P 1'
#
loop_
_entity.id
_entity.type
_entity.pdbx_description
1 polymer ?
#
loop_
_entity_poly.entity_id
_entity_poly.type
_entity_poly.pdbx_seq_one_letter_code
_entity_poly.pdbx_strand_id
1 'polypeptide(L)'
;MAHPSRLYLLAYNSLHSLGWFLALLRLLACLALPVSASARSAYAVAGDLIWLVPTSPFLAFLQWGGRTHFVLALLRQIPEVQGSPSVFITFMAWSISEVIRYSHYALTTLKVCPAWLTYLRYTAFIPLYPVGVGPGEMWTMYQALPFVKERDLYSGFFAKFFMGYHSFLVGVLLCYPFLWLKLYLHVFKQRKSKLGKVDRKKRV
;
A
#
# COMPACT_ATOMS: atom_id res chain seq x y z
N MET A 1 -12.22 27.34 19.42
CA MET A 1 -10.98 27.48 18.63
C MET A 1 -10.41 26.08 18.38
N ALA A 2 -10.28 25.67 17.11
CA ALA A 2 -9.67 24.38 16.79
C ALA A 2 -8.17 24.43 17.15
N HIS A 3 -7.70 23.49 17.96
CA HIS A 3 -6.29 23.37 18.31
C HIS A 3 -5.46 23.23 17.03
N PRO A 4 -4.31 23.90 16.87
CA PRO A 4 -3.52 23.90 15.62
C PRO A 4 -3.17 22.49 15.11
N SER A 5 -3.03 21.51 16.01
CA SER A 5 -2.84 20.10 15.68
C SER A 5 -4.01 19.46 14.93
N ARG A 6 -5.26 19.88 15.18
CA ARG A 6 -6.44 19.35 14.48
C ARG A 6 -6.55 19.87 13.06
N LEU A 7 -6.24 21.15 12.85
CA LEU A 7 -6.25 21.75 11.53
C LEU A 7 -5.16 21.12 10.65
N TYR A 8 -3.96 20.93 11.21
CA TYR A 8 -2.88 20.20 10.54
C TYR A 8 -3.31 18.79 10.14
N LEU A 9 -3.83 17.98 11.08
CA LEU A 9 -4.26 16.62 10.80
C LEU A 9 -5.40 16.57 9.76
N LEU A 10 -6.33 17.52 9.81
CA LEU A 10 -7.40 17.61 8.82
C LEU A 10 -6.83 17.89 7.43
N ALA A 11 -6.04 18.95 7.28
CA ALA A 11 -5.44 19.33 6.00
C ALA A 11 -4.59 18.19 5.44
N TYR A 12 -3.73 17.61 6.28
CA TYR A 12 -2.89 16.47 5.94
C TYR A 12 -3.72 15.29 5.42
N ASN A 13 -4.71 14.81 6.18
CA ASN A 13 -5.50 13.65 5.79
C ASN A 13 -6.35 13.94 4.53
N SER A 14 -6.89 15.15 4.40
CA SER A 14 -7.67 15.55 3.22
C SER A 14 -6.80 15.61 1.96
N LEU A 15 -5.59 16.18 2.04
CA LEU A 15 -4.64 16.25 0.93
C LEU A 15 -4.22 14.86 0.47
N HIS A 16 -3.88 13.97 1.41
CA HIS A 16 -3.56 12.57 1.06
C HIS A 16 -4.76 11.85 0.44
N SER A 17 -5.96 12.01 1.00
CA SER A 17 -7.16 11.39 0.43
C SER A 17 -7.42 11.86 -1.00
N LEU A 18 -7.24 13.16 -1.27
CA LEU A 18 -7.42 13.72 -2.60
C LEU A 18 -6.34 13.21 -3.56
N GLY A 19 -5.07 13.21 -3.15
CA GLY A 19 -3.96 12.72 -3.97
C GLY A 19 -4.14 11.26 -4.40
N TRP A 20 -4.49 10.38 -3.45
CA TRP A 20 -4.78 8.97 -3.74
C TRP A 20 -6.06 8.79 -4.56
N PHE A 21 -7.06 9.66 -4.39
CA PHE A 21 -8.28 9.63 -5.20
C PHE A 21 -8.00 10.01 -6.66
N LEU A 22 -7.21 11.06 -6.90
CA LEU A 22 -6.80 11.44 -8.25
C LEU A 22 -5.97 10.34 -8.91
N ALA A 23 -5.06 9.70 -8.17
CA ALA A 23 -4.31 8.56 -8.68
C ALA A 23 -5.23 7.35 -8.99
N LEU A 24 -6.22 7.08 -8.14
CA LEU A 24 -7.23 6.05 -8.39
C LEU A 24 -8.00 6.34 -9.68
N LEU A 25 -8.45 7.58 -9.90
CA LEU A 25 -9.14 7.95 -11.13
C LEU A 25 -8.27 7.75 -12.37
N ARG A 26 -6.98 8.10 -12.30
CA ARG A 26 -6.03 7.85 -13.41
C ARG A 26 -5.84 6.35 -13.65
N LEU A 27 -5.72 5.54 -12.61
CA LEU A 27 -5.61 4.08 -12.73
C LEU A 27 -6.89 3.45 -13.30
N LEU A 28 -8.06 3.95 -12.93
CA LEU A 28 -9.34 3.50 -13.49
C LEU A 28 -9.46 3.87 -14.97
N ALA A 29 -9.01 5.07 -15.36
CA ALA A 29 -8.95 5.45 -16.77
C ALA A 29 -8.03 4.53 -17.59
N CYS A 30 -6.99 3.98 -16.96
CA CYS A 30 -6.11 2.99 -17.61
C CYS A 30 -6.80 1.65 -17.89
N LEU A 31 -7.93 1.32 -17.24
CA LEU A 31 -8.70 0.10 -17.55
C LEU A 31 -9.39 0.19 -18.92
N ALA A 32 -9.59 1.38 -19.45
CA ALA A 32 -10.11 1.59 -20.81
C ALA A 32 -9.04 1.37 -21.90
N LEU A 33 -7.78 1.17 -21.50
CA LEU A 33 -6.65 0.93 -22.41
C LEU A 33 -6.31 -0.57 -22.48
N PRO A 34 -5.67 -1.03 -23.57
CA PRO A 34 -5.12 -2.37 -23.65
C PRO A 34 -4.20 -2.67 -22.45
N VAL A 35 -4.21 -3.91 -21.96
CA VAL A 35 -3.51 -4.35 -20.74
C VAL A 35 -2.01 -3.96 -20.71
N SER A 36 -1.34 -3.95 -21.86
CA SER A 36 0.08 -3.58 -21.99
C SER A 36 0.34 -2.06 -21.92
N ALA A 37 -0.68 -1.23 -22.18
CA ALA A 37 -0.63 0.23 -22.04
C ALA A 37 -1.07 0.67 -20.63
N SER A 38 -2.02 -0.06 -20.01
CA SER A 38 -2.51 0.24 -18.67
C SER A 38 -1.44 0.09 -17.59
N ALA A 39 -0.58 -0.94 -17.71
CA ALA A 39 0.48 -1.19 -16.73
C ALA A 39 1.62 -0.15 -16.78
N ARG A 40 2.05 0.28 -17.98
CA ARG A 40 3.05 1.35 -18.13
C ARG A 40 2.55 2.69 -17.61
N SER A 41 1.27 3.01 -17.85
CA SER A 41 0.65 4.23 -17.33
C SER A 41 0.48 4.19 -15.80
N ALA A 42 0.21 3.02 -15.22
CA ALA A 42 0.14 2.84 -13.77
C ALA A 42 1.45 3.22 -13.05
N TYR A 43 2.60 2.85 -13.63
CA TYR A 43 3.89 3.27 -13.10
C TYR A 43 4.11 4.80 -13.19
N ALA A 44 3.67 5.43 -14.29
CA ALA A 44 3.74 6.90 -14.40
C ALA A 44 2.91 7.60 -13.32
N VAL A 45 1.71 7.08 -13.03
CA VAL A 45 0.85 7.57 -11.93
C VAL A 45 1.49 7.29 -10.56
N ALA A 46 2.15 6.14 -10.41
CA ALA A 46 2.88 5.79 -9.20
C ALA A 46 4.07 6.72 -8.93
N GLY A 47 4.78 7.17 -9.97
CA GLY A 47 5.86 8.14 -9.85
C GLY A 47 5.43 9.44 -9.17
N ASP A 48 4.24 9.94 -9.50
CA ASP A 48 3.63 11.12 -8.86
C ASP A 48 3.20 10.87 -7.40
N LEU A 49 2.93 9.61 -7.04
CA LEU A 49 2.49 9.19 -5.70
C LEU A 49 3.63 9.01 -4.69
N ILE A 50 4.89 8.93 -5.14
CA ILE A 50 6.07 8.66 -4.29
C ILE A 50 6.22 9.69 -3.17
N TRP A 51 5.78 10.93 -3.41
CA TRP A 51 5.86 12.02 -2.43
C TRP A 51 4.81 11.97 -1.32
N LEU A 52 3.76 11.16 -1.47
CA LEU A 52 2.60 11.15 -0.57
C LEU A 52 2.69 10.10 0.55
N VAL A 53 3.90 9.78 1.03
CA VAL A 53 4.09 8.71 2.02
C VAL A 53 4.74 9.21 3.32
N PRO A 54 3.96 9.58 4.36
CA PRO A 54 4.50 10.06 5.63
C PRO A 54 4.44 9.00 6.75
N THR A 55 5.25 9.21 7.79
CA THR A 55 5.74 8.21 8.76
C THR A 55 4.93 8.10 10.07
N SER A 56 4.77 6.88 10.59
CA SER A 56 4.18 6.51 11.90
C SER A 56 4.72 5.10 12.33
N PRO A 57 4.56 4.58 13.57
CA PRO A 57 5.54 3.68 14.22
C PRO A 57 5.51 2.20 13.79
N PHE A 58 6.66 1.53 13.95
CA PHE A 58 7.04 0.11 13.76
C PHE A 58 6.19 -0.82 12.84
N LEU A 59 4.91 -1.08 13.13
CA LEU A 59 4.04 -1.83 12.20
C LEU A 59 3.76 -1.01 10.92
N ALA A 60 3.62 0.30 11.07
CA ALA A 60 3.62 1.23 9.96
C ALA A 60 5.01 1.32 9.32
N PHE A 61 6.11 1.14 10.06
CA PHE A 61 7.45 1.03 9.47
C PHE A 61 7.61 -0.23 8.60
N LEU A 62 7.09 -1.40 8.99
CA LEU A 62 7.16 -2.59 8.15
C LEU A 62 6.28 -2.46 6.90
N GLN A 63 5.06 -1.95 7.05
CA GLN A 63 4.18 -1.66 5.92
C GLN A 63 4.76 -0.58 5.00
N TRP A 64 5.42 0.43 5.55
CA TRP A 64 6.08 1.50 4.81
C TRP A 64 7.36 1.03 4.13
N GLY A 65 8.23 0.34 4.88
CA GLY A 65 9.48 -0.21 4.40
C GLY A 65 9.25 -1.17 3.23
N GLY A 66 8.20 -1.99 3.31
CA GLY A 66 7.75 -2.82 2.19
C GLY A 66 7.40 -2.01 0.94
N ARG A 67 6.58 -0.96 1.08
CA ARG A 67 6.17 -0.08 -0.04
C ARG A 67 7.34 0.73 -0.62
N THR A 68 8.17 1.30 0.24
CA THR A 68 9.35 2.08 -0.15
C THR A 68 10.37 1.19 -0.87
N HIS A 69 10.63 0.00 -0.35
CA HIS A 69 11.45 -1.00 -1.02
C HIS A 69 10.85 -1.39 -2.37
N PHE A 70 9.55 -1.68 -2.42
CA PHE A 70 8.86 -2.03 -3.65
C PHE A 70 9.01 -0.96 -4.74
N VAL A 71 8.76 0.31 -4.41
CA VAL A 71 8.77 1.38 -5.40
C VAL A 71 10.20 1.85 -5.74
N LEU A 72 11.02 2.15 -4.74
CA LEU A 72 12.33 2.78 -4.95
C LEU A 72 13.45 1.78 -5.21
N ALA A 73 13.44 0.65 -4.50
CA ALA A 73 14.51 -0.34 -4.61
C ALA A 73 14.26 -1.37 -5.71
N LEU A 74 12.99 -1.65 -6.02
CA LEU A 74 12.58 -2.61 -7.05
C LEU A 74 12.15 -1.91 -8.33
N LEU A 75 10.99 -1.26 -8.33
CA LEU A 75 10.39 -0.76 -9.58
C LEU A 75 11.26 0.30 -10.27
N ARG A 76 11.83 1.24 -9.52
CA ARG A 76 12.68 2.29 -10.09
C ARG A 76 13.94 1.74 -10.77
N GLN A 77 14.49 0.63 -10.27
CA GLN A 77 15.73 0.04 -10.80
C GLN A 77 15.50 -0.96 -11.94
N ILE A 78 14.27 -1.47 -12.06
CA ILE A 78 13.95 -2.53 -13.01
C ILE A 78 12.76 -2.07 -13.87
N PRO A 79 13.01 -1.27 -14.92
CA PRO A 79 11.98 -0.80 -15.84
C PRO A 79 11.12 -1.91 -16.46
N GLU A 80 11.68 -3.11 -16.61
CA GLU A 80 11.04 -4.26 -17.24
C GLU A 80 9.80 -4.74 -16.48
N VAL A 81 9.83 -4.67 -15.14
CA VAL A 81 8.71 -5.14 -14.31
C VAL A 81 7.63 -4.07 -14.10
N GLN A 82 7.92 -2.81 -14.43
CA GLN A 82 6.97 -1.68 -14.28
C GLN A 82 5.71 -1.87 -15.13
N GLY A 83 5.85 -2.51 -16.30
CA GLY A 83 4.74 -2.82 -17.22
C GLY A 83 3.97 -4.10 -16.88
N SER A 84 4.22 -4.72 -15.72
CA SER A 84 3.51 -5.95 -15.34
C SER A 84 2.09 -5.67 -14.81
N PRO A 85 1.12 -6.56 -15.07
CA PRO A 85 -0.22 -6.47 -14.46
C PRO A 85 -0.19 -6.44 -12.93
N SER A 86 0.82 -7.07 -12.32
CA SER A 86 1.02 -7.11 -10.87
C SER A 86 1.31 -5.73 -10.27
N VAL A 87 2.07 -4.90 -10.98
CA VAL A 87 2.28 -3.49 -10.58
C VAL A 87 0.96 -2.73 -10.60
N PHE A 88 0.14 -2.91 -11.63
CA PHE A 88 -1.19 -2.30 -11.71
C PHE A 88 -2.09 -2.72 -10.55
N ILE A 89 -2.16 -4.03 -10.26
CA ILE A 89 -2.95 -4.59 -9.15
C ILE A 89 -2.50 -3.98 -7.81
N THR A 90 -1.18 -3.87 -7.60
CA THR A 90 -0.59 -3.30 -6.38
C THR A 90 -1.05 -1.86 -6.18
N PHE A 91 -0.85 -1.00 -7.19
CA PHE A 91 -1.22 0.41 -7.09
C PHE A 91 -2.73 0.64 -7.01
N MET A 92 -3.54 -0.21 -7.65
CA MET A 92 -4.99 -0.19 -7.50
C MET A 92 -5.40 -0.51 -6.06
N ALA A 93 -4.88 -1.62 -5.50
CA ALA A 93 -5.19 -2.03 -4.14
C ALA A 93 -4.74 -0.99 -3.11
N TRP A 94 -3.54 -0.41 -3.29
CA TRP A 94 -3.07 0.68 -2.45
C TRP A 94 -3.98 1.90 -2.56
N SER A 95 -4.26 2.38 -3.77
CA SER A 95 -5.05 3.61 -3.96
C SER A 95 -6.44 3.52 -3.33
N ILE A 96 -7.16 2.41 -3.54
CA ILE A 96 -8.47 2.19 -2.90
C ILE A 96 -8.33 2.19 -1.36
N SER A 97 -7.33 1.46 -0.84
CA SER A 97 -7.08 1.37 0.61
C SER A 97 -6.78 2.74 1.23
N GLU A 98 -6.00 3.57 0.52
CA GLU A 98 -5.56 4.88 0.99
C GLU A 98 -6.68 5.92 0.97
N VAL A 99 -7.48 5.96 -0.11
CA VAL A 99 -8.66 6.84 -0.19
C VAL A 99 -9.59 6.58 1.00
N ILE A 100 -9.94 5.31 1.26
CA ILE A 100 -10.81 4.94 2.38
C ILE A 100 -10.19 5.37 3.72
N ARG A 101 -8.90 5.09 3.91
CA ARG A 101 -8.17 5.34 5.16
C ARG A 101 -8.09 6.83 5.49
N TYR A 102 -7.63 7.64 4.55
CA TYR A 102 -7.44 9.06 4.74
C TYR A 102 -8.76 9.83 4.79
N SER A 103 -9.77 9.46 3.98
CA SER A 103 -11.13 9.97 4.12
C SER A 103 -11.68 9.73 5.52
N HIS A 104 -11.51 8.50 6.05
CA HIS A 104 -11.93 8.18 7.40
C HIS A 104 -11.17 9.02 8.45
N TYR A 105 -9.85 9.20 8.32
CA TYR A 105 -9.07 10.02 9.26
C TYR A 105 -9.47 11.50 9.24
N ALA A 106 -9.69 12.07 8.07
CA ALA A 106 -10.15 13.45 7.92
C ALA A 106 -11.51 13.67 8.61
N LEU A 107 -12.50 12.84 8.30
CA LEU A 107 -13.84 12.95 8.89
C LEU A 107 -13.88 12.61 10.38
N THR A 108 -13.00 11.71 10.85
CA THR A 108 -12.85 11.43 12.30
C THR A 108 -12.27 12.64 13.03
N THR A 109 -11.34 13.38 12.43
CA THR A 109 -10.76 14.60 13.01
C THR A 109 -11.83 15.68 13.21
N LEU A 110 -12.80 15.74 12.29
CA LEU A 110 -13.98 16.61 12.37
C LEU A 110 -15.10 16.08 13.27
N LYS A 111 -14.97 14.85 13.82
CA LYS A 111 -16.02 14.16 14.59
C LYS A 111 -17.35 13.94 13.85
N VAL A 112 -17.34 13.95 12.51
CA VAL A 112 -18.52 13.73 11.66
C VAL A 112 -18.39 12.46 10.81
N CYS A 113 -17.54 11.51 11.20
CA CYS A 113 -17.30 10.31 10.42
C CYS A 113 -18.56 9.43 10.35
N PRO A 114 -19.11 9.17 9.15
CA PRO A 114 -20.32 8.38 9.01
C PRO A 114 -20.03 6.90 9.24
N ALA A 115 -21.01 6.19 9.81
CA ALA A 115 -20.84 4.79 10.20
C ALA A 115 -20.49 3.85 9.03
N TRP A 116 -21.01 4.14 7.82
CA TRP A 116 -20.71 3.35 6.61
C TRP A 116 -19.22 3.44 6.23
N LEU A 117 -18.59 4.60 6.43
CA LEU A 117 -17.17 4.78 6.11
C LEU A 117 -16.28 4.08 7.14
N THR A 118 -16.68 4.09 8.41
CA THR A 118 -16.05 3.26 9.44
C THR A 118 -16.18 1.77 9.11
N TYR A 119 -17.36 1.32 8.68
CA TYR A 119 -17.57 -0.07 8.24
C TYR A 119 -16.66 -0.43 7.07
N LEU A 120 -16.62 0.43 6.04
CA LEU A 120 -15.79 0.25 4.85
C LEU A 120 -14.31 0.13 5.22
N ARG A 121 -13.81 1.04 6.07
CA ARG A 121 -12.42 1.00 6.57
C ARG A 121 -12.02 -0.33 7.19
N TYR A 122 -12.91 -0.97 7.96
CA TYR A 122 -12.56 -2.22 8.66
C TYR A 122 -12.95 -3.48 7.89
N THR A 123 -13.54 -3.34 6.69
CA THR A 123 -14.00 -4.47 5.88
C THR A 123 -13.29 -4.53 4.52
N ALA A 124 -13.04 -3.40 3.87
CA ALA A 124 -12.40 -3.34 2.54
C ALA A 124 -10.99 -3.94 2.51
N PHE A 125 -10.24 -3.86 3.62
CA PHE A 125 -8.90 -4.45 3.72
C PHE A 125 -8.92 -6.00 3.70
N ILE A 126 -10.06 -6.65 3.97
CA ILE A 126 -10.14 -8.12 3.96
C ILE A 126 -9.85 -8.68 2.55
N PRO A 127 -10.48 -8.19 1.47
CA PRO A 127 -10.13 -8.57 0.10
C PRO A 127 -8.94 -7.78 -0.48
N LEU A 128 -8.81 -6.48 -0.18
CA LEU A 128 -7.77 -5.65 -0.81
C LEU A 128 -6.36 -6.06 -0.40
N TYR A 129 -6.18 -6.51 0.84
CA TYR A 129 -4.87 -6.88 1.36
C TYR A 129 -4.26 -8.13 0.67
N PRO A 130 -4.95 -9.30 0.60
CA PRO A 130 -4.43 -10.46 -0.13
C PRO A 130 -4.19 -10.18 -1.61
N VAL A 131 -5.08 -9.41 -2.25
CA VAL A 131 -4.94 -9.04 -3.67
C VAL A 131 -3.74 -8.11 -3.89
N GLY A 132 -3.50 -7.14 -3.01
CA GLY A 132 -2.35 -6.25 -3.12
C GLY A 132 -1.02 -6.99 -2.89
N VAL A 133 -0.96 -7.89 -1.92
CA VAL A 133 0.30 -8.55 -1.53
C VAL A 133 0.65 -9.73 -2.44
N GLY A 134 -0.28 -10.65 -2.69
CA GLY A 134 0.02 -11.89 -3.42
C GLY A 134 0.26 -11.65 -4.91
N PRO A 135 -0.79 -11.41 -5.71
CA PRO A 135 -0.65 -11.19 -7.14
C PRO A 135 -0.05 -9.81 -7.48
N GLY A 136 0.04 -8.89 -6.53
CA GLY A 136 0.67 -7.59 -6.69
C GLY A 136 2.15 -7.60 -6.33
N GLU A 137 2.46 -7.32 -5.06
CA GLU A 137 3.82 -7.07 -4.60
C GLU A 137 4.74 -8.29 -4.74
N MET A 138 4.32 -9.45 -4.23
CA MET A 138 5.13 -10.67 -4.23
C MET A 138 5.38 -11.18 -5.64
N TRP A 139 4.37 -11.17 -6.51
CA TRP A 139 4.54 -11.61 -7.88
C TRP A 139 5.50 -10.70 -8.67
N THR A 140 5.41 -9.39 -8.47
CA THR A 140 6.34 -8.44 -9.07
C THR A 140 7.77 -8.66 -8.56
N MET A 141 7.95 -8.90 -7.26
CA MET A 141 9.26 -9.25 -6.67
C MET A 141 9.83 -10.52 -7.29
N TYR A 142 9.00 -11.54 -7.48
CA TYR A 142 9.38 -12.80 -8.12
C TYR A 142 9.82 -12.56 -9.58
N GLN A 143 9.07 -11.78 -10.35
CA GLN A 143 9.43 -11.41 -11.73
C GLN A 143 10.73 -10.58 -11.80
N ALA A 144 11.06 -9.85 -10.73
CA ALA A 144 12.28 -9.05 -10.67
C ALA A 144 13.56 -9.86 -10.41
N LEU A 145 13.46 -11.06 -9.84
CA LEU A 145 14.62 -11.91 -9.48
C LEU A 145 15.65 -12.10 -10.60
N PRO A 146 15.28 -12.47 -11.85
CA PRO A 146 16.27 -12.64 -12.91
C PRO A 146 17.06 -11.35 -13.19
N PHE A 147 16.38 -10.20 -13.25
CA PHE A 147 17.02 -8.90 -13.51
C PHE A 147 17.93 -8.47 -12.37
N VAL A 148 17.55 -8.75 -11.12
CA VAL A 148 18.37 -8.48 -9.93
C VAL A 148 19.66 -9.29 -9.97
N LYS A 149 19.57 -10.57 -10.38
CA LYS A 149 20.73 -11.46 -10.47
C LYS A 149 21.67 -11.05 -11.60
N GLU A 150 21.12 -10.73 -12.77
CA GLU A 150 21.89 -10.37 -13.95
C GLU A 150 22.65 -9.04 -13.78
N ARG A 151 22.00 -8.05 -13.15
CA ARG A 151 22.57 -6.69 -12.97
C ARG A 151 23.35 -6.51 -11.69
N ASP A 152 23.41 -7.53 -10.84
CA ASP A 152 24.04 -7.51 -9.51
C ASP A 152 23.66 -6.26 -8.70
N LEU A 153 22.35 -5.95 -8.66
CA LEU A 153 21.85 -4.71 -8.07
C LEU A 153 22.22 -4.60 -6.58
N TYR A 154 22.68 -3.41 -6.18
CA TYR A 154 23.07 -3.07 -4.80
C TYR A 154 24.21 -3.92 -4.19
N SER A 155 25.01 -4.59 -5.02
CA SER A 155 26.09 -5.47 -4.55
C SER A 155 27.07 -4.79 -3.58
N GLY A 156 27.48 -3.55 -3.85
CA GLY A 156 28.37 -2.80 -2.95
C GLY A 156 27.78 -2.54 -1.55
N PHE A 157 26.46 -2.33 -1.43
CA PHE A 157 25.81 -2.17 -0.13
C PHE A 157 25.66 -3.51 0.59
N PHE A 158 25.22 -4.53 -0.14
CA PHE A 158 24.89 -5.85 0.38
C PHE A 158 26.14 -6.70 0.70
N ALA A 159 27.28 -6.46 0.04
CA ALA A 159 28.56 -7.08 0.36
C ALA A 159 28.99 -6.87 1.82
N LYS A 160 28.61 -5.72 2.42
CA LYS A 160 28.86 -5.43 3.85
C LYS A 160 28.15 -6.40 4.81
N PHE A 161 27.08 -7.04 4.33
CA PHE A 161 26.27 -7.98 5.07
C PHE A 161 26.54 -9.44 4.65
N PHE A 162 27.61 -9.70 3.88
CA PHE A 162 27.97 -11.03 3.37
C PHE A 162 26.83 -11.75 2.63
N MET A 163 25.93 -10.99 2.02
CA MET A 163 24.74 -11.49 1.33
C MET A 163 24.53 -10.68 0.05
N GLY A 164 23.99 -11.27 -1.01
CA GLY A 164 23.59 -10.53 -2.22
C GLY A 164 22.13 -10.03 -2.14
N TYR A 165 21.80 -8.96 -2.87
CA TYR A 165 20.42 -8.45 -2.92
C TYR A 165 19.44 -9.48 -3.47
N HIS A 166 19.87 -10.31 -4.43
CA HIS A 166 19.07 -11.45 -4.91
C HIS A 166 18.70 -12.40 -3.75
N SER A 167 19.67 -12.81 -2.94
CA SER A 167 19.43 -13.69 -1.77
C SER A 167 18.54 -13.03 -0.73
N PHE A 168 18.70 -11.72 -0.52
CA PHE A 168 17.80 -10.94 0.33
C PHE A 168 16.35 -10.98 -0.20
N LEU A 169 16.12 -10.74 -1.49
CA LEU A 169 14.78 -10.79 -2.09
C LEU A 169 14.16 -12.17 -2.02
N VAL A 170 14.93 -13.24 -2.22
CA VAL A 170 14.46 -14.62 -2.02
C VAL A 170 14.06 -14.84 -0.57
N GLY A 171 14.90 -14.40 0.38
CA GLY A 171 14.58 -14.45 1.80
C GLY A 171 13.31 -13.67 2.16
N VAL A 172 13.12 -12.48 1.57
CA VAL A 172 11.89 -11.71 1.70
C VAL A 172 10.71 -12.50 1.18
N LEU A 173 10.75 -13.02 -0.06
CA LEU A 173 9.67 -13.81 -0.66
C LEU A 173 9.27 -15.04 0.18
N LEU A 174 10.24 -15.69 0.84
CA LEU A 174 9.98 -16.82 1.74
C LEU A 174 9.35 -16.38 3.06
N CYS A 175 9.83 -15.29 3.66
CA CYS A 175 9.33 -14.76 4.93
C CYS A 175 8.00 -13.99 4.78
N TYR A 176 7.73 -13.42 3.60
CA TYR A 176 6.64 -12.47 3.40
C TYR A 176 5.25 -13.06 3.67
N PRO A 177 4.92 -14.29 3.22
CA PRO A 177 3.64 -14.94 3.56
C PRO A 177 3.36 -15.01 5.06
N PHE A 178 4.38 -15.33 5.86
CA PHE A 178 4.25 -15.45 7.32
C PHE A 178 4.06 -14.08 7.99
N LEU A 179 4.86 -13.08 7.57
CA LEU A 179 4.77 -11.71 8.08
C LEU A 179 3.42 -11.08 7.75
N TRP A 180 2.94 -11.27 6.51
CA TRP A 180 1.64 -10.79 6.10
C TRP A 180 0.51 -11.51 6.84
N LEU A 181 0.53 -12.84 7.00
CA LEU A 181 -0.55 -13.56 7.70
C LEU A 181 -0.80 -12.96 9.10
N LYS A 182 0.27 -12.61 9.83
CA LYS A 182 0.16 -11.93 11.13
C LYS A 182 -0.53 -10.55 11.01
N LEU A 183 -0.18 -9.75 10.01
CA LEU A 183 -0.83 -8.46 9.73
C LEU A 183 -2.29 -8.64 9.29
N TYR A 184 -2.58 -9.68 8.53
CA TYR A 184 -3.93 -10.00 8.05
C TYR A 184 -4.87 -10.38 9.19
N LEU A 185 -4.43 -11.25 10.09
CA LEU A 185 -5.18 -11.60 11.31
C LEU A 185 -5.42 -10.35 12.18
N HIS A 186 -4.49 -9.40 12.18
CA HIS A 186 -4.67 -8.14 12.88
C HIS A 186 -5.84 -7.31 12.32
N VAL A 187 -6.10 -7.35 11.00
CA VAL A 187 -7.25 -6.68 10.38
C VAL A 187 -8.57 -7.20 10.97
N PHE A 188 -8.72 -8.51 11.14
CA PHE A 188 -9.91 -9.10 11.76
C PHE A 188 -10.04 -8.70 13.24
N LYS A 189 -8.92 -8.67 13.97
CA LYS A 189 -8.90 -8.19 15.36
C LYS A 189 -9.36 -6.72 15.46
N GLN A 190 -8.88 -5.87 14.56
CA GLN A 190 -9.30 -4.45 14.49
C GLN A 190 -10.79 -4.34 14.17
N ARG A 191 -11.28 -5.09 13.19
CA ARG A 191 -12.69 -5.14 12.82
C ARG A 191 -13.57 -5.52 14.01
N LYS A 192 -13.26 -6.63 14.69
CA LYS A 192 -14.00 -7.09 15.88
C LYS A 192 -14.00 -6.04 16.99
N SER A 193 -12.86 -5.40 17.26
CA SER A 193 -12.71 -4.39 18.31
C SER A 193 -13.54 -3.13 18.05
N LYS A 194 -13.62 -2.68 16.79
CA LYS A 194 -14.27 -1.41 16.43
C LYS A 194 -15.74 -1.57 16.06
N LEU A 195 -16.08 -2.56 15.24
CA LEU A 195 -17.46 -2.78 14.79
C LEU A 195 -18.27 -3.61 15.80
N GLY A 196 -17.65 -4.58 16.49
CA GLY A 196 -18.35 -5.41 17.47
C GLY A 196 -18.86 -4.62 18.69
N LYS A 197 -18.25 -3.49 19.02
CA LYS A 197 -18.73 -2.58 20.08
C LYS A 197 -19.94 -1.75 19.64
N VAL A 198 -20.04 -1.42 18.35
CA VAL A 198 -21.15 -0.65 17.78
C VAL A 198 -22.42 -1.49 17.74
N ASP A 199 -22.31 -2.76 17.35
CA ASP A 199 -23.45 -3.68 17.32
C ASP A 199 -24.01 -3.97 18.72
N ARG A 200 -23.15 -4.03 19.74
CA ARG A 200 -23.59 -4.20 21.13
C ARG A 200 -24.31 -2.95 21.67
N LYS A 201 -23.90 -1.74 21.27
CA LYS A 201 -24.55 -0.49 21.68
C LYS A 201 -25.89 -0.24 20.98
N LYS A 202 -26.13 -0.84 19.82
CA LYS A 202 -27.44 -0.82 19.14
C LYS A 202 -28.45 -1.85 19.68
N ARG A 203 -27.97 -2.86 20.41
CA ARG A 203 -28.79 -3.94 21.00
C ARG A 203 -29.15 -3.70 22.47
N VAL A 204 -28.62 -2.64 23.09
CA VAL A 204 -28.96 -2.16 24.43
C VAL A 204 -29.73 -0.87 24.26
#